data_AF-A0A7D6VQU1-F1
#
_entry.id   AF-A0A7D6VQU1-F1
#
_cell.length_a   1.000
_cell.length_b   1.000
_cell.length_c   1.000
_cell.angle_alpha   90.00
_cell.angle_beta   90.00
_cell.angle_gamma   90.00
#
_symmetry.space_group_name_H-M   'P 1'
#
loop_
_entity.id
_entity.type
_entity.pdbx_description
1 polymer ?
#
loop_
_entity_poly.entity_id
_entity_poly.type
_entity_poly.pdbx_seq_one_letter_code
_entity_poly.pdbx_strand_id
1 'polypeptide(L)'
;MSKKSKTCFDVLYNNPDFPPCSKYLGNTHPILTENFAIFKNDNRAYYFLSTNPTNSTTAVGTSLTYTNLQISLTNYLIGLYIFNVQCGKCTFDSNSPIHNDKQANDFIVNTLNTSPNININFSPSLNFIIGNGNSIVDLYTNVLNITPLNYYIILSLHALENDPTLFYGNNSDALADPINIDLASYALRFQK
;
A
#
# COMPACT_ATOMS: atom_id res chain seq x y z
N MET A 1 32.64 -19.54 38.65
CA MET A 1 31.67 -19.91 37.60
C MET A 1 31.44 -18.71 36.69
N SER A 2 31.85 -18.82 35.42
CA SER A 2 31.69 -17.75 34.43
C SER A 2 30.20 -17.47 34.19
N LYS A 3 29.76 -16.22 34.39
CA LYS A 3 28.44 -15.77 33.92
C LYS A 3 28.48 -15.79 32.39
N LYS A 4 28.10 -16.91 31.77
CA LYS A 4 27.79 -16.94 30.33
C LYS A 4 26.75 -15.85 30.07
N SER A 5 27.04 -14.90 29.19
CA SER A 5 26.04 -13.92 28.78
C SER A 5 24.89 -14.68 28.13
N LYS A 6 23.69 -14.60 28.70
CA LYS A 6 22.49 -15.19 28.11
C LYS A 6 22.28 -14.57 26.73
N THR A 7 22.11 -15.41 25.72
CA THR A 7 21.75 -14.92 24.38
C THR A 7 20.32 -14.41 24.39
N CYS A 8 19.93 -13.62 23.38
CA CYS A 8 18.53 -13.21 23.21
C CYS A 8 17.61 -14.45 23.10
N PHE A 9 18.11 -15.54 22.48
CA PHE A 9 17.44 -16.82 22.39
C PHE A 9 17.19 -17.48 23.76
N ASP A 10 18.20 -17.46 24.65
CA ASP A 10 18.07 -18.02 26.01
C ASP A 10 17.03 -17.25 26.86
N VAL A 11 16.83 -15.95 26.58
CA VAL A 11 15.82 -15.12 27.22
C VAL A 11 14.42 -15.43 26.67
N LEU A 12 14.30 -15.59 25.35
CA LEU A 12 13.04 -15.91 24.64
C LEU A 12 12.46 -17.28 25.00
N TYR A 13 13.31 -18.31 25.06
CA TYR A 13 12.86 -19.69 25.32
C TYR A 13 12.35 -19.87 26.76
N ASN A 14 12.93 -19.14 27.72
CA ASN A 14 12.64 -19.29 29.15
C ASN A 14 11.66 -18.24 29.71
N ASN A 15 11.36 -17.18 28.95
CA ASN A 15 10.30 -16.20 29.23
C ASN A 15 9.54 -15.93 27.92
N PRO A 16 8.42 -16.64 27.66
CA PRO A 16 7.58 -16.36 26.50
C PRO A 16 7.00 -14.94 26.51
N ASP A 17 7.02 -14.27 27.67
CA ASP A 17 6.79 -12.83 27.82
C ASP A 17 8.01 -12.02 27.31
N PHE A 18 8.17 -12.01 25.98
CA PHE A 18 8.77 -10.98 25.12
C PHE A 18 10.11 -10.32 25.56
N PRO A 19 11.24 -10.51 24.84
CA PRO A 19 12.37 -9.61 24.96
C PRO A 19 12.00 -8.18 24.53
N PRO A 20 12.73 -7.15 24.99
CA PRO A 20 12.44 -5.76 24.67
C PRO A 20 12.32 -5.48 23.17
N CYS A 21 13.08 -6.21 22.35
CA CYS A 21 13.11 -6.07 20.89
C CYS A 21 11.86 -6.60 20.16
N SER A 22 11.15 -7.60 20.69
CA SER A 22 9.93 -8.12 20.05
C SER A 22 8.68 -7.31 20.36
N LYS A 23 8.68 -6.54 21.47
CA LYS A 23 7.60 -5.59 21.79
C LYS A 23 7.44 -4.49 20.72
N TYR A 24 8.54 -4.10 20.07
CA TYR A 24 8.54 -3.14 18.96
C TYR A 24 8.07 -3.72 17.64
N LEU A 25 8.15 -5.05 17.46
CA LEU A 25 7.77 -5.72 16.21
C LEU A 25 6.31 -6.18 16.19
N GLY A 26 5.55 -6.00 17.27
CA GLY A 26 4.13 -6.41 17.34
C GLY A 26 3.88 -7.91 17.18
N ASN A 27 4.93 -8.73 17.20
CA ASN A 27 4.86 -10.13 16.84
C ASN A 27 4.43 -11.00 18.03
N THR A 28 3.13 -11.07 18.29
CA THR A 28 2.55 -11.74 19.46
C THR A 28 2.82 -13.25 19.54
N HIS A 29 3.28 -13.89 18.45
CA HIS A 29 3.47 -15.34 18.37
C HIS A 29 4.66 -15.74 17.47
N PRO A 30 5.92 -15.60 17.96
CA PRO A 30 7.09 -16.11 17.23
C PRO A 30 7.04 -17.64 17.14
N ILE A 31 7.56 -18.21 16.04
CA ILE A 31 7.72 -19.66 15.93
C ILE A 31 9.00 -20.04 16.67
N LEU A 32 8.85 -20.79 17.77
CA LEU A 32 9.95 -21.23 18.61
C LEU A 32 10.26 -22.71 18.37
N THR A 33 11.54 -23.03 18.27
CA THR A 33 12.06 -24.40 18.24
C THR A 33 13.24 -24.52 19.21
N GLU A 34 13.74 -25.74 19.46
CA GLU A 34 14.89 -25.96 20.33
C GLU A 34 16.19 -25.26 19.86
N ASN A 35 16.29 -24.94 18.56
CA ASN A 35 17.51 -24.45 17.92
C ASN A 35 17.37 -23.05 17.31
N PHE A 36 16.15 -22.56 17.11
CA PHE A 36 15.91 -21.24 16.51
C PHE A 36 14.55 -20.65 16.87
N ALA A 37 14.48 -19.32 16.84
CA ALA A 37 13.25 -18.54 16.94
C ALA A 37 13.03 -17.76 15.63
N ILE A 38 11.82 -17.80 15.07
CA ILE A 38 11.44 -17.03 13.87
C ILE A 38 10.40 -15.99 14.27
N PHE A 39 10.72 -14.73 13.98
CA PHE A 39 9.78 -13.62 14.05
C PHE A 39 9.26 -13.34 12.64
N LYS A 40 7.95 -13.49 12.46
CA LYS A 40 7.25 -13.08 11.23
C LYS A 40 7.50 -11.60 10.96
N ASN A 41 7.78 -11.28 9.70
CA ASN A 41 7.69 -9.90 9.23
C ASN A 41 6.22 -9.62 8.89
N ASP A 42 5.59 -8.71 9.61
CA ASP A 42 4.19 -8.32 9.38
C ASP A 42 4.09 -7.04 8.55
N ASN A 43 5.22 -6.47 8.09
CA ASN A 43 5.21 -5.36 7.16
C ASN A 43 4.65 -5.80 5.81
N ARG A 44 3.75 -4.99 5.27
CA ARG A 44 3.04 -5.18 4.01
C ARG A 44 3.00 -3.85 3.27
N ALA A 45 3.11 -3.96 1.96
CA ALA A 45 2.85 -2.93 0.99
C ALA A 45 1.35 -2.81 0.75
N TYR A 46 0.86 -1.58 0.78
CA TYR A 46 -0.51 -1.20 0.48
C TYR A 46 -0.51 -0.02 -0.49
N TYR A 47 -1.53 0.03 -1.34
CA TYR A 47 -1.69 1.05 -2.36
C TYR A 47 -3.07 1.68 -2.22
N PHE A 48 -3.13 3.01 -2.26
CA PHE A 48 -4.39 3.72 -2.10
C PHE A 48 -4.57 4.83 -3.14
N LEU A 49 -5.83 4.98 -3.56
CA LEU A 49 -6.34 6.17 -4.21
C LEU A 49 -7.06 7.00 -3.14
N SER A 50 -6.56 8.20 -2.86
CA SER A 50 -7.06 9.01 -1.74
C SER A 50 -7.43 10.41 -2.19
N THR A 51 -8.36 11.05 -1.47
CA THR A 51 -8.74 12.45 -1.68
C THR A 51 -8.55 13.26 -0.41
N ASN A 52 -8.02 14.47 -0.58
CA ASN A 52 -7.96 15.48 0.48
C ASN A 52 -8.78 16.70 0.06
N PRO A 53 -9.49 17.37 0.97
CA PRO A 53 -10.20 18.60 0.64
C PRO A 53 -9.20 19.70 0.23
N THR A 54 -9.55 20.49 -0.79
CA THR A 54 -8.73 21.64 -1.20
C THR A 54 -8.98 22.87 -0.32
N ASN A 55 -10.11 22.91 0.40
CA ASN A 55 -10.49 23.99 1.30
C ASN A 55 -10.70 23.45 2.71
N SER A 56 -10.09 24.10 3.71
CA SER A 56 -10.21 23.74 5.14
C SER A 56 -11.31 24.54 5.87
N THR A 57 -12.20 25.22 5.14
CA THR A 57 -13.26 26.03 5.76
C THR A 57 -14.38 25.14 6.28
N THR A 58 -14.75 25.29 7.55
CA THR A 58 -15.86 24.56 8.19
C THR A 58 -17.18 25.31 8.09
N ALA A 59 -17.35 26.14 7.06
CA ALA A 59 -18.56 26.93 6.89
C ALA A 59 -19.76 26.04 6.55
N VAL A 60 -20.96 26.41 7.00
CA VAL A 60 -22.19 25.68 6.67
C VAL A 60 -22.35 25.59 5.14
N GLY A 61 -22.51 24.37 4.61
CA GLY A 61 -22.58 24.09 3.17
C GLY A 61 -21.25 23.68 2.52
N THR A 62 -20.15 23.61 3.28
CA THR A 62 -18.88 23.04 2.80
C THR A 62 -18.90 21.52 2.88
N SER A 63 -18.44 20.84 1.82
CA SER A 63 -18.24 19.39 1.79
C SER A 63 -16.76 19.09 1.87
N LEU A 64 -16.34 18.42 2.95
CA LEU A 64 -14.98 17.92 3.12
C LEU A 64 -14.95 16.44 2.73
N THR A 65 -14.28 16.12 1.63
CA THR A 65 -14.22 14.74 1.12
C THR A 65 -12.85 14.14 1.42
N TYR A 66 -12.83 13.26 2.42
CA TYR A 66 -11.71 12.38 2.70
C TYR A 66 -12.07 10.98 2.23
N THR A 67 -11.28 10.45 1.32
CA THR A 67 -11.38 9.06 0.91
C THR A 67 -10.01 8.44 0.96
N ASN A 68 -9.97 7.18 1.33
CA ASN A 68 -8.80 6.35 1.21
C ASN A 68 -9.31 5.01 0.70
N LEU A 69 -9.13 4.75 -0.59
CA LEU A 69 -9.60 3.56 -1.28
C LEU A 69 -8.40 2.68 -1.60
N GLN A 70 -8.35 1.49 -1.02
CA GLN A 70 -7.31 0.52 -1.35
C GLN A 70 -7.48 0.04 -2.80
N ILE A 71 -6.38 0.05 -3.55
CA ILE A 71 -6.33 -0.36 -4.96
C ILE A 71 -5.28 -1.45 -5.17
N SER A 72 -5.37 -2.19 -6.27
CA SER A 72 -4.37 -3.18 -6.64
C SER A 72 -3.04 -2.55 -7.03
N LEU A 73 -1.96 -3.33 -6.93
CA LEU A 73 -0.64 -2.93 -7.44
C LEU A 73 -0.70 -2.54 -8.93
N THR A 74 -1.44 -3.29 -9.74
CA THR A 74 -1.65 -2.97 -11.16
C THR A 74 -2.21 -1.57 -11.36
N ASN A 75 -3.30 -1.24 -10.65
CA ASN A 75 -3.92 0.07 -10.72
C ASN A 75 -2.99 1.18 -10.20
N TYR A 76 -2.22 0.92 -9.14
CA TYR A 76 -1.22 1.85 -8.65
C TYR A 76 -0.13 2.15 -9.69
N LEU A 77 0.42 1.12 -10.34
CA LEU A 77 1.46 1.28 -11.37
C LEU A 77 0.96 2.04 -12.60
N ILE A 78 -0.29 1.80 -13.01
CA ILE A 78 -0.92 2.56 -14.09
C ILE A 78 -1.06 4.03 -13.70
N GLY A 79 -1.50 4.31 -12.47
CA GLY A 79 -1.60 5.66 -11.96
C GLY A 79 -0.24 6.37 -11.91
N LEU A 80 0.81 5.66 -11.52
CA LEU A 80 2.19 6.16 -11.53
C LEU A 80 2.69 6.43 -12.95
N TYR A 81 2.38 5.56 -13.92
CA TYR A 81 2.69 5.78 -15.32
C TYR A 81 2.02 7.05 -15.85
N ILE A 82 0.70 7.18 -15.67
CA ILE A 82 -0.07 8.36 -16.09
C ILE A 82 0.48 9.63 -15.44
N PHE A 83 0.83 9.57 -14.15
CA PHE A 83 1.46 10.68 -13.45
C PHE A 83 2.78 11.11 -14.11
N ASN A 84 3.66 10.16 -14.46
CA ASN A 84 4.91 10.46 -15.14
C ASN A 84 4.71 11.05 -16.55
N VAL A 85 3.70 10.58 -17.29
CA VAL A 85 3.29 11.18 -18.57
C VAL A 85 2.85 12.63 -18.36
N GLN A 86 1.96 12.88 -17.41
CA GLN A 86 1.41 14.22 -17.12
C GLN A 86 2.47 15.20 -16.60
N CYS A 87 3.49 14.69 -15.90
CA CYS A 87 4.66 15.48 -15.49
C CYS A 87 5.70 15.66 -16.60
N GLY A 88 5.49 15.12 -17.81
CA GLY A 88 6.43 15.21 -18.92
C GLY A 88 7.72 14.41 -18.74
N LYS A 89 7.73 13.41 -17.84
CA LYS A 89 8.89 12.53 -17.60
C LYS A 89 9.00 11.40 -18.62
N CYS A 90 7.90 11.04 -19.26
CA CYS A 90 7.84 10.10 -20.37
C CYS A 90 6.74 10.49 -21.37
N THR A 91 6.82 9.95 -22.58
CA THR A 91 5.82 10.16 -23.64
C THR A 91 4.77 9.06 -23.62
N PHE A 92 3.51 9.43 -23.75
CA PHE A 92 2.43 8.48 -23.97
C PHE A 92 2.46 7.97 -25.42
N ASP A 93 2.52 6.65 -25.58
CA ASP A 93 2.32 5.95 -26.85
C ASP A 93 1.01 5.17 -26.81
N SER A 94 0.07 5.53 -27.68
CA SER A 94 -1.25 4.90 -27.76
C SER A 94 -1.23 3.48 -28.34
N ASN A 95 -0.11 3.06 -28.95
CA ASN A 95 0.04 1.71 -29.52
C ASN A 95 0.63 0.71 -28.51
N SER A 96 1.23 1.21 -27.44
CA SER A 96 1.82 0.37 -26.41
C SER A 96 0.74 -0.06 -25.40
N PRO A 97 0.59 -1.37 -25.13
CA PRO A 97 -0.38 -1.84 -24.15
C PRO A 97 0.02 -1.37 -22.75
N ILE A 98 -0.95 -0.78 -22.03
CA ILE A 98 -0.81 -0.32 -20.65
C ILE A 98 -1.40 -1.34 -19.67
N HIS A 99 -2.40 -2.11 -20.11
CA HIS A 99 -3.06 -3.12 -19.30
C HIS A 99 -3.26 -4.42 -20.11
N ASN A 100 -3.21 -5.57 -19.42
CA ASN A 100 -3.35 -6.88 -20.07
C ASN A 100 -4.79 -7.20 -20.48
N ASP A 101 -5.77 -6.79 -19.67
CA ASP A 101 -7.17 -6.80 -20.07
C ASP A 101 -7.45 -5.73 -21.15
N LYS A 102 -8.07 -6.17 -22.25
CA LYS A 102 -8.35 -5.34 -23.42
C LYS A 102 -9.34 -4.21 -23.10
N GLN A 103 -10.40 -4.49 -22.34
CA GLN A 103 -11.43 -3.50 -22.03
C GLN A 103 -10.84 -2.36 -21.17
N ALA A 104 -10.07 -2.71 -20.15
CA ALA A 104 -9.34 -1.76 -19.33
C ALA A 104 -8.30 -0.97 -20.14
N ASN A 105 -7.53 -1.64 -21.01
CA ASN A 105 -6.55 -0.98 -21.86
C ASN A 105 -7.19 0.04 -22.80
N ASP A 106 -8.24 -0.38 -23.52
CA ASP A 106 -8.96 0.49 -24.44
C ASP A 106 -9.57 1.70 -23.70
N PHE A 107 -10.11 1.48 -22.49
CA PHE A 107 -10.60 2.57 -21.64
C PHE A 107 -9.50 3.58 -21.29
N ILE A 108 -8.31 3.11 -20.86
CA ILE A 108 -7.17 3.98 -20.52
C ILE A 108 -6.76 4.81 -21.74
N VAL A 109 -6.49 4.14 -22.86
CA VAL A 109 -5.99 4.77 -24.10
C VAL A 109 -7.00 5.79 -24.63
N ASN A 110 -8.29 5.44 -24.67
CA ASN A 110 -9.34 6.35 -25.13
C ASN A 110 -9.47 7.56 -24.21
N THR A 111 -9.42 7.36 -22.89
CA THR A 111 -9.55 8.46 -21.90
C THR A 111 -8.34 9.40 -21.94
N LEU A 112 -7.13 8.89 -22.19
CA LEU A 112 -5.94 9.72 -22.34
C LEU A 112 -5.93 10.50 -23.67
N ASN A 113 -6.40 9.90 -24.76
CA ASN A 113 -6.52 10.58 -26.06
C ASN A 113 -7.65 11.62 -26.09
N THR A 114 -8.79 11.29 -25.48
CA THR A 114 -9.99 12.13 -25.45
C THR A 114 -10.42 12.32 -24.00
N SER A 115 -9.74 13.22 -23.30
CA SER A 115 -9.97 13.43 -21.88
C SER A 115 -11.35 14.05 -21.61
N PRO A 116 -12.18 13.44 -20.74
CA PRO A 116 -13.43 14.05 -20.32
C PRO A 116 -13.14 15.32 -19.50
N ASN A 117 -14.09 16.25 -19.50
CA ASN A 117 -14.02 17.40 -18.62
C ASN A 117 -14.34 16.96 -17.18
N ILE A 118 -13.32 16.90 -16.33
CA ILE A 118 -13.43 16.46 -14.95
C ILE A 118 -13.20 17.67 -14.03
N ASN A 119 -14.23 18.07 -13.30
CA ASN A 119 -14.15 19.10 -12.28
C ASN A 119 -14.35 18.47 -10.90
N ILE A 120 -13.33 18.55 -10.05
CA ILE A 120 -13.35 18.04 -8.68
C ILE A 120 -12.98 19.17 -7.71
N ASN A 121 -13.56 19.12 -6.51
CA ASN A 121 -13.33 20.07 -5.41
C ASN A 121 -12.44 19.49 -4.30
N PHE A 122 -11.63 18.50 -4.65
CA PHE A 122 -10.68 17.83 -3.78
C PHE A 122 -9.36 17.58 -4.53
N SER A 123 -8.28 17.41 -3.77
CA SER A 123 -6.94 17.06 -4.26
C SER A 123 -6.77 15.55 -4.20
N PRO A 124 -6.75 14.85 -5.34
CA PRO A 124 -6.55 13.41 -5.35
C PRO A 124 -5.06 13.06 -5.23
N SER A 125 -4.77 11.86 -4.73
CA SER A 125 -3.42 11.36 -4.56
C SER A 125 -3.35 9.83 -4.72
N LEU A 126 -2.19 9.35 -5.17
CA LEU A 126 -1.79 7.95 -5.07
C LEU A 126 -0.85 7.79 -3.89
N ASN A 127 -1.16 6.86 -3.00
CA ASN A 127 -0.38 6.61 -1.81
C ASN A 127 0.18 5.20 -1.83
N PHE A 128 1.48 5.09 -1.59
CA PHE A 128 2.16 3.82 -1.34
C PHE A 128 2.62 3.78 0.10
N ILE A 129 2.18 2.75 0.81
CA ILE A 129 2.40 2.61 2.24
C ILE A 129 3.07 1.27 2.50
N ILE A 130 4.16 1.28 3.27
CA ILE A 130 4.68 0.08 3.91
C ILE A 130 4.37 0.22 5.39
N GLY A 131 3.54 -0.67 5.90
CA GLY A 131 3.14 -0.69 7.31
C GLY A 131 2.79 -2.11 7.73
N ASN A 132 2.50 -2.32 9.01
CA ASN A 132 1.84 -3.54 9.45
C ASN A 132 0.42 -3.20 9.90
N GLY A 133 -0.52 -4.14 9.80
CA GLY A 133 -1.95 -3.89 10.05
C GLY A 133 -2.30 -3.37 11.45
N ASN A 134 -1.35 -3.32 12.39
CA ASN A 134 -1.51 -2.79 13.75
C ASN A 134 -0.75 -1.48 14.01
N SER A 135 -0.01 -0.95 13.02
CA SER A 135 0.85 0.19 13.24
C SER A 135 0.06 1.49 13.17
N ILE A 136 0.06 2.23 14.28
CA ILE A 136 -0.40 3.62 14.34
C ILE A 136 0.45 4.52 13.42
N VAL A 137 1.67 4.10 13.07
CA VAL A 137 2.63 4.83 12.23
C VAL A 137 3.23 3.90 11.19
N ASP A 138 3.03 4.22 9.91
CA ASP A 138 3.62 3.47 8.80
C ASP A 138 5.16 3.51 8.85
N LEU A 139 5.80 2.42 8.40
CA LEU A 139 7.25 2.37 8.22
C LEU A 139 7.69 3.33 7.10
N TYR A 140 6.86 3.43 6.06
CA TYR A 140 7.10 4.29 4.92
C TYR A 140 5.79 4.73 4.31
N THR A 141 5.70 6.01 3.97
CA THR A 141 4.56 6.59 3.24
C THR A 141 5.10 7.44 2.10
N ASN A 142 4.64 7.15 0.89
CA ASN A 142 4.82 8.03 -0.26
C ASN A 142 3.46 8.53 -0.72
N VAL A 143 3.35 9.84 -0.91
CA VAL A 143 2.13 10.53 -1.37
C VAL A 143 2.45 11.23 -2.68
N LEU A 144 1.73 10.87 -3.73
CA LEU A 144 1.82 11.51 -5.04
C LEU A 144 0.51 12.23 -5.34
N ASN A 145 0.53 13.56 -5.36
CA ASN A 145 -0.62 14.34 -5.81
C ASN A 145 -0.81 14.13 -7.31
N ILE A 146 -2.01 13.72 -7.71
CA ILE A 146 -2.33 13.38 -9.10
C ILE A 146 -3.35 14.36 -9.67
N THR A 147 -3.52 14.33 -10.99
CA THR A 147 -4.54 15.14 -11.66
C THR A 147 -5.94 14.53 -11.52
N PRO A 148 -7.02 15.31 -11.72
CA PRO A 148 -8.38 14.78 -11.77
C PRO A 148 -8.57 13.68 -12.82
N LEU A 149 -7.88 13.78 -13.96
CA LEU A 149 -7.91 12.77 -15.03
C LEU A 149 -7.32 11.44 -14.57
N ASN A 150 -6.17 11.49 -13.90
CA ASN A 150 -5.53 10.28 -13.37
C ASN A 150 -6.44 9.62 -12.33
N TYR A 151 -6.96 10.40 -11.38
CA TYR A 151 -7.93 9.92 -10.39
C TYR A 151 -9.14 9.22 -11.03
N TYR A 152 -9.74 9.85 -12.04
CA TYR A 152 -10.89 9.29 -12.75
C TYR A 152 -10.57 7.95 -13.42
N ILE A 153 -9.42 7.83 -14.07
CA ILE A 153 -8.98 6.58 -14.72
C ILE A 153 -8.82 5.49 -13.67
N ILE A 154 -8.08 5.75 -12.58
CA ILE A 154 -7.81 4.73 -11.55
C ILE A 154 -9.09 4.30 -10.82
N LEU A 155 -9.97 5.25 -10.50
CA LEU A 155 -11.25 4.92 -9.88
C LEU A 155 -12.12 4.04 -10.78
N SER A 156 -12.13 4.32 -12.09
CA SER A 156 -12.88 3.53 -13.07
C SER A 156 -12.28 2.14 -13.26
N LEU A 157 -10.95 2.03 -13.32
CA LEU A 157 -10.26 0.74 -13.41
C LEU A 157 -10.49 -0.12 -12.18
N HIS A 158 -10.45 0.46 -10.99
CA HIS A 158 -10.78 -0.25 -9.76
C HIS A 158 -12.21 -0.81 -9.79
N ALA A 159 -13.19 -0.04 -10.29
CA ALA A 159 -14.56 -0.54 -10.46
C ALA A 159 -14.66 -1.66 -11.52
N LEU A 160 -13.87 -1.60 -12.59
CA LEU A 160 -13.83 -2.61 -13.64
C LEU A 160 -13.13 -3.91 -13.20
N GLU A 161 -12.10 -3.80 -12.37
CA GLU A 161 -11.35 -4.95 -11.81
C GLU A 161 -12.27 -5.85 -10.98
N ASN A 162 -13.27 -5.25 -10.30
CA ASN A 162 -14.31 -5.96 -9.56
C ASN A 162 -13.76 -7.04 -8.61
N ASP A 163 -12.60 -6.78 -8.01
CA ASP A 163 -11.95 -7.68 -7.05
C ASP A 163 -12.64 -7.58 -5.69
N PRO A 164 -13.31 -8.66 -5.21
CA PRO A 164 -14.00 -8.65 -3.93
C PRO A 164 -13.10 -8.34 -2.72
N THR A 165 -11.80 -8.62 -2.81
CA THR A 165 -10.82 -8.33 -1.75
C THR A 165 -10.58 -6.83 -1.57
N LEU A 166 -10.99 -6.01 -2.54
CA LEU A 166 -10.81 -4.56 -2.54
C LEU A 166 -12.13 -3.78 -2.39
N PHE A 167 -13.25 -4.45 -2.09
CA PHE A 167 -14.57 -3.82 -2.02
C PHE A 167 -14.78 -2.84 -0.88
N TYR A 168 -14.04 -2.96 0.23
CA TYR A 168 -14.07 -1.93 1.28
C TYR A 168 -12.84 -1.01 1.23
N GLY A 169 -13.06 0.28 1.55
CA GLY A 169 -12.07 1.34 1.29
C GLY A 169 -10.74 1.17 2.02
N ASN A 170 -10.73 0.53 3.19
CA ASN A 170 -9.53 0.28 3.99
C ASN A 170 -9.55 -1.14 4.56
N ASN A 171 -9.33 -2.14 3.70
CA ASN A 171 -9.46 -3.55 4.09
C ASN A 171 -8.32 -4.03 4.98
N SER A 172 -7.21 -3.27 5.05
CA SER A 172 -5.93 -3.72 5.62
C SER A 172 -5.50 -5.08 5.05
N ASP A 173 -6.06 -5.46 3.89
CA ASP A 173 -5.87 -6.76 3.29
C ASP A 173 -4.60 -6.71 2.47
N ALA A 174 -3.64 -7.54 2.85
CA ALA A 174 -2.37 -7.59 2.14
C ALA A 174 -2.55 -8.47 0.91
N LEU A 175 -2.65 -7.83 -0.26
CA LEU A 175 -2.71 -8.54 -1.53
C LEU A 175 -1.49 -9.45 -1.72
N ALA A 176 -1.69 -10.56 -2.43
CA ALA A 176 -0.66 -11.54 -2.73
C ALA A 176 0.35 -11.06 -3.80
N ASP A 177 0.74 -9.79 -3.75
CA ASP A 177 1.73 -9.19 -4.63
C ASP A 177 3.13 -9.77 -4.33
N PRO A 178 4.00 -9.90 -5.34
CA PRO A 178 5.37 -10.38 -5.14
C PRO A 178 6.12 -9.64 -4.03
N ILE A 179 5.96 -8.31 -3.93
CA ILE A 179 6.57 -7.51 -2.87
C ILE A 179 6.07 -7.91 -1.47
N ASN A 180 4.80 -8.27 -1.32
CA ASN A 180 4.25 -8.71 -0.04
C ASN A 180 4.72 -10.12 0.33
N ILE A 181 4.93 -10.98 -0.68
CA ILE A 181 5.55 -12.30 -0.50
C ILE A 181 7.02 -12.14 -0.07
N ASP A 182 7.77 -11.29 -0.76
CA ASP A 182 9.17 -11.00 -0.44
C ASP A 182 9.29 -10.36 0.95
N LEU A 183 8.43 -9.39 1.27
CA LEU A 183 8.36 -8.79 2.59
C LEU A 183 8.11 -9.85 3.66
N ALA A 184 7.11 -10.71 3.49
CA ALA A 184 6.83 -11.80 4.41
C ALA A 184 8.03 -12.77 4.57
N SER A 185 8.87 -12.92 3.53
CA SER A 185 10.05 -13.79 3.54
C SER A 185 11.21 -13.27 4.42
N TYR A 186 11.29 -11.96 4.71
CA TYR A 186 12.32 -11.36 5.58
C TYR A 186 12.13 -11.68 7.08
N ALA A 187 11.44 -12.77 7.41
CA ALA A 187 11.27 -13.21 8.78
C ALA A 187 12.64 -13.34 9.48
N LEU A 188 12.77 -12.72 10.65
CA LEU A 188 14.04 -12.70 11.39
C LEU A 188 14.22 -14.04 12.10
N ARG A 189 15.28 -14.75 11.73
CA ARG A 189 15.68 -16.02 12.37
C ARG A 189 16.83 -15.79 13.34
N PHE A 190 16.59 -16.05 14.61
CA PHE A 190 17.63 -16.13 15.63
C PHE A 190 18.01 -17.59 15.85
N GLN A 191 19.31 -17.88 15.77
CA GLN A 191 19.85 -19.19 16.11
C GLN A 191 20.38 -19.16 17.55
N LYS A 192 20.41 -20.33 18.19
CA LYS A 192 20.96 -20.52 19.53
C LYS A 192 22.47 -20.25 19.59
#